data_AF-A0A0F9QZ53-F1
#
_entry.id   AF-A0A0F9QZ53-F1
#
_cell.length_a   1.000
_cell.length_b   1.000
_cell.length_c   1.000
_cell.angle_alpha   90.00
_cell.angle_beta   90.00
_cell.angle_gamma   90.00
#
_symmetry.space_group_name_H-M   'P 1'
#
loop_
_entity.id
_entity.type
_entity.pdbx_description
1 polymer ?
#
loop_
_entity_poly.entity_id
_entity_poly.type
_entity_poly.pdbx_seq_one_letter_code
_entity_poly.pdbx_strand_id
1 'polypeptide(L)'
;MAIREMVFGGRAVLKEAKPTGMQRMAGVMWAPMLLMGLMIIFSALGLSVVKASFVSDYFGVPKAIREAADAPAHLIDKRQFIEFVNVWLPGLQLLGLGLILSAITFSLANILGVFRAGGVQVQQAFGKEPQTLTPPITAQLFPMFMMLGLMILIVNLIIAVVVGAIAWDVYGNPVAEVNAAGSGSTLLRDLGTVNTYKMWLEPFKFVGIATILVGISMAVHTILQVIRFQGQRIRELAAGR
;
A
#
# COMPACT_ATOMS: atom_id res chain seq x y z
N MET A 1 6.51 8.02 -34.23
CA MET A 1 6.39 9.41 -33.74
C MET A 1 5.10 9.62 -32.95
N ALA A 2 3.93 9.21 -33.48
CA ALA A 2 2.63 9.37 -32.84
C ALA A 2 2.47 8.74 -31.45
N ILE A 3 3.02 7.53 -31.19
CA ILE A 3 2.92 6.86 -29.88
C ILE A 3 3.70 7.62 -28.80
N ARG A 4 4.85 8.22 -29.13
CA ARG A 4 5.65 9.00 -28.17
C ARG A 4 4.92 10.28 -27.76
N GLU A 5 4.24 10.95 -28.69
CA GLU A 5 3.36 12.07 -28.35
C GLU A 5 2.14 11.61 -27.55
N MET A 6 1.48 10.52 -27.93
CA MET A 6 0.31 10.03 -27.19
C MET A 6 0.64 9.63 -25.75
N VAL A 7 1.78 8.97 -25.53
CA VAL A 7 2.18 8.42 -24.24
C VAL A 7 2.91 9.47 -23.37
N PHE A 8 3.66 10.39 -23.97
CA PHE A 8 4.55 11.32 -23.26
C PHE A 8 4.41 12.80 -23.61
N GLY A 9 3.62 13.16 -24.63
CA GLY A 9 3.48 14.52 -25.14
C GLY A 9 2.04 15.00 -25.08
N GLY A 10 1.66 15.62 -23.95
CA GLY A 10 0.40 16.37 -23.93
C GLY A 10 0.42 17.45 -25.01
N ARG A 11 -0.73 17.72 -25.64
CA ARG A 11 -0.87 18.81 -26.61
C ARG A 11 -1.26 20.08 -25.85
N ALA A 12 -0.70 21.22 -26.24
CA ALA A 12 -1.16 22.51 -25.74
C ALA A 12 -2.57 22.77 -26.28
N VAL A 13 -3.53 23.00 -25.39
CA VAL A 13 -4.92 23.30 -25.76
C VAL A 13 -5.35 24.56 -25.03
N LEU A 14 -6.06 25.43 -25.75
CA LEU A 14 -6.75 26.59 -25.20
C LEU A 14 -7.94 26.09 -24.38
N LYS A 15 -7.72 25.85 -23.08
CA LYS A 15 -8.78 25.45 -22.15
C LYS A 15 -8.48 26.03 -20.78
N GLU A 16 -9.47 26.74 -20.22
CA GLU A 16 -9.47 27.11 -18.81
C GLU A 16 -9.27 25.85 -17.95
N ALA A 17 -8.29 25.89 -17.05
CA ALA A 17 -8.03 24.82 -16.10
C ALA A 17 -9.14 24.79 -15.03
N LYS A 18 -10.26 24.13 -15.32
CA LYS A 18 -11.19 23.75 -14.26
C LYS A 18 -10.64 22.52 -13.54
N PRO A 19 -10.55 22.53 -12.19
CA PRO A 19 -10.16 21.35 -11.45
C PRO A 19 -11.14 20.23 -11.76
N THR A 20 -10.64 19.08 -12.18
CA THR A 20 -11.52 17.92 -12.40
C THR A 20 -12.04 17.42 -11.04
N GLY A 21 -13.24 16.84 -10.98
CA GLY A 21 -13.78 16.31 -9.72
C GLY A 21 -12.83 15.33 -9.02
N MET A 22 -12.04 14.60 -9.80
CA MET A 22 -11.01 13.67 -9.32
C MET A 22 -9.80 14.38 -8.65
N GLN A 23 -9.45 15.59 -9.08
CA GLN A 23 -8.42 16.42 -8.41
C GLN A 23 -8.90 16.98 -7.08
N ARG A 24 -10.18 17.38 -7.00
CA ARG A 24 -10.78 17.84 -5.74
C ARG A 24 -10.83 16.72 -4.71
N MET A 25 -11.15 15.50 -5.16
CA MET A 25 -11.13 14.30 -4.33
C MET A 25 -9.70 14.00 -3.82
N ALA A 26 -8.70 14.04 -4.70
CA ALA A 26 -7.29 13.85 -4.31
C ALA A 26 -6.82 14.88 -3.25
N GLY A 27 -7.22 16.15 -3.39
CA GLY A 27 -6.89 17.20 -2.43
C GLY A 27 -7.49 16.99 -1.02
N VAL A 28 -8.52 16.14 -0.89
CA VAL A 28 -9.18 15.84 0.40
C VAL A 28 -8.76 14.47 0.94
N MET A 29 -8.48 13.49 0.08
CA MET A 29 -8.20 12.11 0.50
C MET A 29 -6.79 11.86 1.04
N TRP A 30 -5.82 12.74 0.78
CA TRP A 30 -4.44 12.52 1.25
C TRP A 30 -4.35 12.44 2.78
N ALA A 31 -4.99 13.37 3.50
CA ALA A 31 -4.94 13.46 4.96
C ALA A 31 -5.55 12.24 5.67
N PRO A 32 -6.78 11.78 5.36
CA PRO A 32 -7.33 10.60 6.02
C PRO A 32 -6.51 9.34 5.73
N MET A 33 -5.97 9.18 4.52
CA MET A 33 -5.13 8.02 4.21
C MET A 33 -3.81 8.03 4.97
N LEU A 34 -3.18 9.19 5.12
CA LEU A 34 -1.97 9.33 5.93
C LEU A 34 -2.25 8.97 7.38
N LEU A 35 -3.34 9.51 7.94
CA LEU A 35 -3.72 9.28 9.33
C LEU A 35 -4.05 7.81 9.58
N MET A 36 -4.86 7.18 8.73
CA MET A 36 -5.17 5.75 8.83
C MET A 36 -3.91 4.89 8.70
N GLY A 37 -3.05 5.20 7.71
CA GLY A 37 -1.80 4.47 7.51
C GLY A 37 -0.88 4.56 8.73
N LEU A 38 -0.70 5.75 9.29
CA LEU A 38 0.09 5.95 10.52
C LEU A 38 -0.54 5.23 11.72
N MET A 39 -1.85 5.35 11.93
CA MET A 39 -2.56 4.66 13.01
C MET A 39 -2.36 3.15 12.92
N ILE A 40 -2.43 2.58 11.72
CA ILE A 40 -2.18 1.15 11.49
C ILE A 40 -0.75 0.77 11.88
N ILE A 41 0.25 1.56 11.48
CA ILE A 41 1.66 1.28 11.80
C ILE A 41 1.90 1.36 13.30
N PHE A 42 1.39 2.39 13.99
CA PHE A 42 1.53 2.50 15.45
C PHE A 42 0.78 1.39 16.20
N SER A 43 -0.40 1.00 15.73
CA SER A 43 -1.14 -0.12 16.31
C SER A 43 -0.39 -1.44 16.13
N ALA A 44 0.19 -1.66 14.94
CA ALA A 44 0.99 -2.84 14.65
C ALA A 44 2.30 -2.88 15.46
N LEU A 45 2.89 -1.72 15.74
CA LEU A 45 4.03 -1.61 16.65
C LEU A 45 3.63 -2.02 18.07
N GLY A 46 2.51 -1.51 18.59
CA GLY A 46 1.98 -1.90 19.91
C GLY A 46 1.74 -3.41 20.02
N LEU A 47 1.09 -4.02 19.01
CA LEU A 47 0.89 -5.46 18.95
C LEU A 47 2.21 -6.24 18.86
N SER A 48 3.22 -5.70 18.19
CA SER A 48 4.55 -6.33 18.11
C SER A 48 5.23 -6.38 19.47
N VAL A 49 5.08 -5.34 20.31
CA VAL A 49 5.60 -5.31 21.68
C VAL A 49 4.91 -6.35 22.57
N VAL A 50 3.58 -6.43 22.51
CA VAL A 50 2.81 -7.44 23.25
C VAL A 50 3.22 -8.85 22.83
N LYS A 51 3.32 -9.10 21.52
CA LYS A 51 3.81 -10.38 20.99
C LYS A 51 5.21 -10.70 21.49
N ALA A 52 6.14 -9.74 21.50
CA ALA A 52 7.50 -9.95 21.96
C ALA A 52 7.55 -10.40 23.43
N SER A 53 6.69 -9.85 24.29
CA SER A 53 6.55 -10.29 25.68
C SER A 53 6.14 -11.76 25.77
N PHE A 54 5.12 -12.18 25.01
CA PHE A 54 4.68 -13.58 25.02
C PHE A 54 5.71 -14.53 24.42
N VAL A 55 6.43 -14.10 23.39
CA VAL A 55 7.57 -14.86 22.84
C VAL A 55 8.63 -15.07 23.92
N SER A 56 9.02 -14.01 24.64
CA SER A 56 10.00 -14.10 25.73
C SER A 56 9.56 -15.11 26.79
N ASP A 57 8.30 -15.03 27.25
CA ASP A 57 7.79 -15.95 28.26
C ASP A 57 7.73 -17.39 27.76
N TYR A 58 7.26 -17.59 26.52
CA TYR A 58 7.10 -18.92 25.93
C TYR A 58 8.45 -19.61 25.75
N PHE A 59 9.47 -18.88 25.28
CA PHE A 59 10.81 -19.41 25.07
C PHE A 59 11.68 -19.40 26.33
N GLY A 60 11.25 -18.74 27.40
CA GLY A 60 11.88 -18.83 28.74
C GLY A 60 11.69 -20.18 29.41
N VAL A 61 10.76 -21.01 28.92
CA VAL A 61 10.50 -22.37 29.42
C VAL A 61 11.29 -23.40 28.59
N PRO A 62 11.88 -24.43 29.22
CA PRO A 62 12.54 -25.52 28.51
C PRO A 62 11.67 -26.17 27.45
N LYS A 63 12.29 -26.54 26.32
CA LYS A 63 11.60 -27.20 25.20
C LYS A 63 10.81 -28.45 25.62
N ALA A 64 11.39 -29.23 26.52
CA ALA A 64 10.78 -30.45 27.05
C ALA A 64 9.44 -30.20 27.75
N ILE A 65 9.22 -29.02 28.32
CA ILE A 65 7.97 -28.65 29.02
C ILE A 65 6.98 -28.01 28.03
N ARG A 66 7.45 -27.09 27.18
CA ARG A 66 6.57 -26.35 26.27
C ARG A 66 6.02 -27.19 25.11
N GLU A 67 6.72 -28.27 24.73
CA GLU A 67 6.32 -29.17 23.64
C GLU A 67 5.86 -30.55 24.15
N ALA A 68 5.68 -30.69 25.46
CA ALA A 68 5.16 -31.91 26.07
C ALA A 68 3.72 -32.20 25.60
N ALA A 69 3.29 -33.46 25.71
CA ALA A 69 1.91 -33.84 25.42
C ALA A 69 0.92 -33.22 26.41
N ASP A 70 1.36 -33.02 27.66
CA ASP A 70 0.65 -32.38 28.77
C ASP A 70 1.10 -30.92 28.99
N ALA A 71 1.54 -30.24 27.93
CA ALA A 71 1.98 -28.85 28.02
C ALA A 71 0.91 -27.98 28.72
N PRO A 72 1.32 -27.13 29.69
CA PRO A 72 0.39 -26.25 30.38
C PRO A 72 -0.42 -25.36 29.42
N ALA A 73 -1.73 -25.22 29.67
CA ALA A 73 -2.64 -24.46 28.80
C ALA A 73 -2.14 -23.03 28.50
N HIS A 74 -1.59 -22.34 29.50
CA HIS A 74 -1.05 -20.98 29.31
C HIS A 74 0.12 -20.90 28.30
N LEU A 75 0.86 -21.98 28.07
CA LEU A 75 1.91 -22.03 27.03
C LEU A 75 1.31 -22.26 25.65
N ILE A 76 0.25 -23.07 25.58
CA ILE A 76 -0.51 -23.30 24.35
C ILE A 76 -1.16 -21.98 23.91
N ASP A 77 -1.84 -21.27 24.81
CA ASP A 77 -2.46 -19.97 24.54
C ASP A 77 -1.45 -18.93 24.03
N LYS A 78 -0.25 -18.89 24.65
CA LYS A 78 0.83 -17.99 24.22
C LYS A 78 1.30 -18.33 22.80
N ARG A 79 1.58 -19.60 22.51
CA ARG A 79 2.00 -20.02 21.16
C ARG A 79 0.90 -19.73 20.12
N GLN A 80 -0.34 -20.03 20.45
CA GLN A 80 -1.50 -19.79 19.62
C GLN A 80 -1.59 -18.31 19.22
N PHE A 81 -1.49 -17.40 20.20
CA PHE A 81 -1.44 -15.96 19.94
C PHE A 81 -0.23 -15.56 19.09
N ILE A 82 0.97 -16.06 19.41
CA ILE A 82 2.21 -15.73 18.69
C ILE A 82 2.08 -16.07 17.21
N GLU A 83 1.64 -17.30 16.91
CA GLU A 83 1.54 -17.79 15.53
C GLU A 83 0.41 -17.11 14.78
N PHE A 84 -0.73 -16.88 15.41
CA PHE A 84 -1.81 -16.07 14.85
C PHE A 84 -1.30 -14.70 14.40
N VAL A 85 -0.67 -13.95 15.32
CA VAL A 85 -0.16 -12.60 15.03
C VAL A 85 0.96 -12.64 13.99
N ASN A 86 1.82 -13.66 13.97
CA ASN A 86 2.87 -13.80 12.96
C ASN A 86 2.33 -13.89 11.53
N VAL A 87 1.13 -14.43 11.35
CA VAL A 87 0.54 -14.61 10.02
C VAL A 87 -0.02 -13.31 9.45
N TRP A 88 -0.89 -12.63 10.19
CA TRP A 88 -1.66 -11.51 9.64
C TRP A 88 -1.03 -10.13 9.85
N LEU A 89 -0.25 -9.95 10.94
CA LEU A 89 0.32 -8.65 11.29
C LEU A 89 1.22 -8.05 10.20
N PRO A 90 2.08 -8.82 9.50
CA PRO A 90 2.88 -8.28 8.40
C PRO A 90 2.00 -7.73 7.26
N GLY A 91 0.88 -8.38 6.97
CA GLY A 91 -0.09 -7.91 5.97
C GLY A 91 -0.70 -6.57 6.38
N LEU A 92 -1.03 -6.39 7.67
CA LEU A 92 -1.57 -5.15 8.19
C LEU A 92 -0.54 -4.02 8.10
N GLN A 93 0.71 -4.28 8.48
CA GLN A 93 1.81 -3.30 8.37
C GLN A 93 2.00 -2.82 6.94
N LEU A 94 1.97 -3.74 5.98
CA LEU A 94 2.09 -3.39 4.56
C LEU A 94 0.90 -2.60 4.03
N LEU A 95 -0.33 -2.89 4.47
CA LEU A 95 -1.48 -2.06 4.15
C LEU A 95 -1.30 -0.64 4.70
N GLY A 96 -0.83 -0.49 5.94
CA GLY A 96 -0.50 0.81 6.53
C GLY A 96 0.51 1.60 5.68
N LEU A 97 1.59 0.94 5.23
CA LEU A 97 2.56 1.53 4.30
C LEU A 97 1.91 1.90 2.95
N GLY A 98 1.07 1.04 2.40
CA GLY A 98 0.34 1.29 1.15
C GLY A 98 -0.55 2.53 1.24
N LEU A 99 -1.22 2.74 2.38
CA LEU A 99 -2.04 3.93 2.64
C LEU A 99 -1.19 5.20 2.75
N ILE A 100 -0.03 5.15 3.43
CA ILE A 100 0.92 6.27 3.49
C ILE A 100 1.45 6.64 2.09
N LEU A 101 1.86 5.64 1.31
CA LEU A 101 2.30 5.83 -0.08
C LEU A 101 1.18 6.43 -0.96
N SER A 102 -0.06 6.04 -0.70
CA SER A 102 -1.22 6.61 -1.38
C SER A 102 -1.47 8.06 -0.99
N ALA A 103 -1.34 8.40 0.29
CA ALA A 103 -1.39 9.78 0.74
C ALA A 103 -0.34 10.66 0.05
N ILE A 104 0.91 10.17 -0.05
CA ILE A 104 1.97 10.86 -0.79
C ILE A 104 1.54 11.10 -2.24
N THR A 105 0.97 10.10 -2.90
CA THR A 105 0.52 10.22 -4.29
C THR A 105 -0.61 11.24 -4.46
N PHE A 106 -1.58 11.27 -3.55
CA PHE A 106 -2.64 12.26 -3.56
C PHE A 106 -2.12 13.68 -3.30
N SER A 107 -1.16 13.83 -2.39
CA SER A 107 -0.46 15.11 -2.18
C SER A 107 0.27 15.58 -3.44
N LEU A 108 0.96 14.69 -4.14
CA LEU A 108 1.61 14.98 -5.42
C LEU A 108 0.61 15.42 -6.49
N ALA A 109 -0.55 14.77 -6.58
CA ALA A 109 -1.63 15.17 -7.49
C ALA A 109 -2.21 16.55 -7.15
N ASN A 110 -2.30 16.90 -5.86
CA ASN A 110 -2.71 18.23 -5.42
C ASN A 110 -1.68 19.30 -5.81
N ILE A 111 -0.39 19.04 -5.56
CA ILE A 111 0.72 19.91 -5.98
C ILE A 111 0.66 20.18 -7.48
N LEU A 112 0.40 19.14 -8.29
CA LEU A 112 0.23 19.28 -9.73
C LEU A 112 -0.94 20.23 -10.08
N GLY A 113 -2.06 20.11 -9.39
CA GLY A 113 -3.22 20.99 -9.56
C GLY A 113 -2.87 22.46 -9.31
N VAL A 114 -2.16 22.73 -8.22
CA VAL A 114 -1.70 24.09 -7.87
C VAL A 114 -0.76 24.66 -8.93
N PHE A 115 0.21 23.87 -9.41
CA PHE A 115 1.11 24.32 -10.48
C PHE A 115 0.37 24.65 -11.79
N ARG A 116 -0.63 23.84 -12.16
CA ARG A 116 -1.45 24.11 -13.36
C ARG A 116 -2.25 25.39 -13.21
N ALA A 117 -2.86 25.61 -12.05
CA ALA A 117 -3.64 26.81 -11.77
C ALA A 117 -2.75 28.07 -11.75
N GLY A 118 -1.60 28.02 -11.07
CA GLY A 118 -0.65 29.12 -11.02
C GLY A 118 -0.11 29.48 -12.41
N GLY A 119 0.21 28.49 -13.24
CA GLY A 119 0.65 28.72 -14.62
C GLY A 119 -0.38 29.43 -15.49
N VAL A 120 -1.68 29.13 -15.29
CA VAL A 120 -2.78 29.85 -15.96
C VAL A 120 -2.85 31.31 -15.50
N GLN A 121 -2.75 31.56 -14.20
CA GLN A 121 -2.77 32.92 -13.64
C GLN A 121 -1.62 33.77 -14.19
N VAL A 122 -0.43 33.20 -14.31
CA VAL A 122 0.72 33.90 -14.91
C VAL A 122 0.44 34.25 -16.37
N GLN A 123 -0.08 33.31 -17.17
CA GLN A 123 -0.40 33.60 -18.58
C GLN A 123 -1.44 34.72 -18.73
N GLN A 124 -2.46 34.74 -17.86
CA GLN A 124 -3.47 35.80 -17.81
C GLN A 124 -2.88 37.15 -17.42
N ALA A 125 -1.92 37.19 -16.49
CA ALA A 125 -1.23 38.42 -16.09
C ALA A 125 -0.43 39.05 -17.25
N PHE A 126 0.06 38.25 -18.19
CA PHE A 126 0.70 38.72 -19.43
C PHE A 126 -0.31 39.05 -20.56
N GLY A 127 -1.62 39.04 -20.26
CA GLY A 127 -2.67 39.38 -21.23
C GLY A 127 -2.85 38.37 -22.36
N LYS A 128 -2.32 37.15 -22.22
CA LYS A 128 -2.45 36.08 -23.21
C LYS A 128 -3.55 35.10 -22.81
N GLU A 129 -4.18 34.50 -23.82
CA GLU A 129 -5.15 33.43 -23.58
C GLU A 129 -4.47 32.21 -22.92
N PRO A 130 -5.07 31.63 -21.87
CA PRO A 130 -4.46 30.56 -21.10
C PRO A 130 -4.39 29.26 -21.90
N GLN A 131 -3.17 28.79 -22.13
CA GLN A 131 -2.89 27.49 -22.71
C GLN A 131 -2.52 26.48 -21.62
N THR A 132 -3.15 25.31 -21.64
CA THR A 132 -2.80 24.22 -20.74
C THR A 132 -2.52 22.93 -21.49
N LEU A 133 -1.67 22.10 -20.90
CA LEU A 133 -1.36 20.79 -21.43
C LEU A 133 -2.55 19.84 -21.20
N THR A 134 -2.94 19.08 -22.22
CA THR A 134 -3.83 17.94 -22.01
C THR A 134 -3.18 16.94 -21.06
N PRO A 135 -3.96 16.28 -20.17
CA PRO A 135 -3.40 15.29 -19.27
C PRO A 135 -2.75 14.14 -20.08
N PRO A 136 -1.47 13.80 -19.84
CA PRO A 136 -0.83 12.67 -20.49
C PRO A 136 -1.47 11.35 -20.05
N ILE A 137 -1.30 10.26 -20.81
CA ILE A 137 -1.85 8.94 -20.45
C ILE A 137 -1.36 8.48 -19.06
N THR A 138 -0.12 8.83 -18.69
CA THR A 138 0.42 8.58 -17.34
C THR A 138 -0.42 9.21 -16.23
N ALA A 139 -1.09 10.33 -16.49
CA ALA A 139 -2.00 10.98 -15.55
C ALA A 139 -3.31 10.20 -15.34
N GLN A 140 -3.71 9.37 -16.31
CA GLN A 140 -4.91 8.53 -16.23
C GLN A 140 -4.59 7.14 -15.66
N LEU A 141 -3.38 6.64 -15.91
CA LEU A 141 -2.94 5.34 -15.42
C LEU A 141 -2.53 5.37 -13.95
N PHE A 142 -1.91 6.45 -13.46
CA PHE A 142 -1.43 6.46 -12.07
C PHE A 142 -2.52 6.13 -11.02
N PRO A 143 -3.76 6.67 -11.06
CA PRO A 143 -4.77 6.34 -10.05
C PRO A 143 -5.21 4.88 -10.13
N MET A 144 -5.22 4.32 -11.35
CA MET A 144 -5.57 2.92 -11.59
C MET A 144 -4.55 1.97 -10.97
N PHE A 145 -3.25 2.21 -11.18
CA PHE A 145 -2.18 1.43 -10.56
C PHE A 145 -2.19 1.57 -9.04
N MET A 146 -2.45 2.77 -8.51
CA MET A 146 -2.57 2.99 -7.07
C MET A 146 -3.72 2.18 -6.46
N MET A 147 -4.92 2.25 -7.06
CA MET A 147 -6.07 1.47 -6.58
C MET A 147 -5.82 -0.03 -6.70
N LEU A 148 -5.25 -0.49 -7.82
CA LEU A 148 -4.90 -1.90 -8.01
C LEU A 148 -3.94 -2.39 -6.92
N GLY A 149 -2.86 -1.64 -6.67
CA GLY A 149 -1.88 -2.01 -5.66
C GLY A 149 -2.46 -2.04 -4.24
N LEU A 150 -3.31 -1.07 -3.88
CA LEU A 150 -4.04 -1.09 -2.60
C LEU A 150 -4.99 -2.28 -2.49
N MET A 151 -5.69 -2.63 -3.57
CA MET A 151 -6.58 -3.80 -3.58
C MET A 151 -5.83 -5.09 -3.37
N ILE A 152 -4.65 -5.23 -4.00
CA ILE A 152 -3.78 -6.38 -3.78
C ILE A 152 -3.36 -6.46 -2.29
N LEU A 153 -2.99 -5.34 -1.67
CA LEU A 153 -2.64 -5.31 -0.24
C LEU A 153 -3.82 -5.65 0.68
N ILE A 154 -5.02 -5.21 0.35
CA ILE A 154 -6.25 -5.53 1.11
C ILE A 154 -6.57 -7.02 0.98
N VAL A 155 -6.54 -7.58 -0.23
CA VAL A 155 -6.74 -9.02 -0.46
C VAL A 155 -5.68 -9.83 0.28
N ASN A 156 -4.43 -9.39 0.23
CA ASN A 156 -3.34 -9.99 0.99
C ASN A 156 -3.64 -10.04 2.50
N LEU A 157 -4.11 -8.93 3.07
CA LEU A 157 -4.49 -8.88 4.49
C LEU A 157 -5.66 -9.81 4.81
N ILE A 158 -6.72 -9.83 3.98
CA ILE A 158 -7.88 -10.71 4.18
C ILE A 158 -7.43 -12.17 4.22
N ILE A 159 -6.64 -12.59 3.24
CA ILE A 159 -6.07 -13.95 3.19
C ILE A 159 -5.25 -14.22 4.45
N ALA A 160 -4.37 -13.29 4.84
CA ALA A 160 -3.54 -13.46 6.02
C ALA A 160 -4.36 -13.59 7.31
N VAL A 161 -5.48 -12.87 7.44
CA VAL A 161 -6.40 -13.02 8.57
C VAL A 161 -7.07 -14.39 8.59
N VAL A 162 -7.52 -14.89 7.42
CA VAL A 162 -8.11 -16.23 7.30
C VAL A 162 -7.09 -17.31 7.65
N VAL A 163 -5.87 -17.24 7.11
CA VAL A 163 -4.79 -18.18 7.47
C VAL A 163 -4.41 -18.03 8.94
N GLY A 164 -4.49 -16.81 9.49
CA GLY A 164 -4.30 -16.56 10.91
C GLY A 164 -5.31 -17.33 11.75
N ALA A 165 -6.60 -17.28 11.42
CA ALA A 165 -7.63 -18.05 12.11
C ALA A 165 -7.34 -19.57 12.06
N ILE A 166 -6.90 -20.07 10.91
CA ILE A 166 -6.47 -21.48 10.79
C ILE A 166 -5.25 -21.77 11.68
N ALA A 167 -4.27 -20.87 11.73
CA ALA A 167 -3.12 -21.00 12.62
C ALA A 167 -3.53 -20.99 14.10
N TRP A 168 -4.50 -20.15 14.47
CA TRP A 168 -5.08 -20.13 15.80
C TRP A 168 -5.64 -21.51 16.16
N ASP A 169 -6.42 -22.13 15.28
CA ASP A 169 -6.99 -23.46 15.55
C ASP A 169 -5.90 -24.55 15.62
N VAL A 170 -4.92 -24.54 14.71
CA VAL A 170 -3.81 -25.52 14.70
C VAL A 170 -2.97 -25.42 15.97
N TYR A 171 -2.51 -24.22 16.31
CA TYR A 171 -1.61 -23.99 17.44
C TYR A 171 -2.32 -23.91 18.80
N GLY A 172 -3.65 -24.08 18.82
CA GLY A 172 -4.43 -24.37 20.02
C GLY A 172 -4.30 -25.81 20.53
N ASN A 173 -3.65 -26.71 19.77
CA ASN A 173 -3.46 -28.13 20.15
C ASN A 173 -2.02 -28.40 20.63
N PRO A 174 -1.76 -29.25 21.64
CA PRO A 174 -0.40 -29.60 22.06
C PRO A 174 0.52 -30.00 20.88
N VAL A 175 1.84 -29.69 20.97
CA VAL A 175 2.80 -30.03 19.88
C VAL A 175 2.76 -31.52 19.54
N ALA A 176 2.64 -32.37 20.55
CA ALA A 176 2.56 -33.81 20.36
C ALA A 176 1.37 -34.23 19.48
N GLU A 177 0.21 -33.58 19.65
CA GLU A 177 -0.99 -33.84 18.87
C GLU A 177 -0.84 -33.36 17.42
N VAL A 178 -0.31 -32.15 17.22
CA VAL A 178 -0.02 -31.61 15.90
C VAL A 178 0.95 -32.51 15.13
N ASN A 179 1.98 -33.03 15.80
CA ASN A 179 2.95 -33.93 15.17
C ASN A 179 2.41 -35.35 14.94
N ALA A 180 1.46 -35.80 15.75
CA ALA A 180 0.83 -37.11 15.61
C ALA A 180 -0.36 -37.11 14.62
N ALA A 181 -0.67 -35.97 14.00
CA ALA A 181 -1.79 -35.83 13.09
C ALA A 181 -1.71 -36.84 11.93
N GLY A 182 -2.68 -37.75 11.88
CA GLY A 182 -2.74 -38.80 10.87
C GLY A 182 -3.06 -38.29 9.46
N SER A 183 -2.79 -39.11 8.45
CA SER A 183 -3.13 -38.79 7.06
C SER A 183 -4.64 -38.60 6.89
N GLY A 184 -5.04 -37.59 6.12
CA GLY A 184 -6.46 -37.25 5.90
C GLY A 184 -7.13 -36.49 7.05
N SER A 185 -6.44 -36.24 8.18
CA SER A 185 -6.98 -35.41 9.26
C SER A 185 -7.11 -33.95 8.86
N THR A 186 -8.11 -33.26 9.42
CA THR A 186 -8.29 -31.81 9.24
C THR A 186 -7.09 -31.03 9.78
N LEU A 187 -6.56 -31.43 10.93
CA LEU A 187 -5.40 -30.81 11.57
C LEU A 187 -4.16 -30.82 10.67
N LEU A 188 -3.88 -31.95 10.00
CA LEU A 188 -2.73 -32.05 9.07
C LEU A 188 -2.93 -31.16 7.84
N ARG A 189 -4.15 -31.07 7.30
CA ARG A 189 -4.49 -30.18 6.17
C ARG A 189 -4.29 -28.71 6.54
N ASP A 190 -4.76 -28.31 7.72
CA ASP A 190 -4.66 -26.94 8.21
C ASP A 190 -3.20 -26.57 8.54
N LEU A 191 -2.43 -27.48 9.14
CA LEU A 191 -0.99 -27.33 9.31
C LEU A 191 -0.26 -27.14 7.97
N GLY A 192 -0.64 -27.90 6.94
CA GLY A 192 -0.11 -27.72 5.58
C GLY A 192 -0.40 -26.33 5.01
N THR A 193 -1.60 -25.79 5.27
CA THR A 193 -1.97 -24.42 4.85
C THR A 193 -1.12 -23.37 5.56
N VAL A 194 -0.93 -23.51 6.88
CA VAL A 194 -0.14 -22.60 7.71
C VAL A 194 1.37 -22.69 7.40
N ASN A 195 1.86 -23.83 6.95
CA ASN A 195 3.28 -23.96 6.56
C ASN A 195 3.56 -23.46 5.14
N THR A 196 2.56 -23.43 4.26
CA THR A 196 2.75 -23.10 2.84
C THR A 196 2.40 -21.65 2.48
N TYR A 197 1.59 -20.95 3.29
CA TYR A 197 1.10 -19.62 2.92
C TYR A 197 2.23 -18.62 2.62
N LYS A 198 3.32 -18.65 3.39
CA LYS A 198 4.44 -17.72 3.22
C LYS A 198 5.02 -17.80 1.82
N MET A 199 5.09 -19.00 1.23
CA MET A 199 5.73 -19.22 -0.07
C MET A 199 5.07 -18.43 -1.21
N TRP A 200 3.76 -18.16 -1.13
CA TRP A 200 3.03 -17.47 -2.19
C TRP A 200 2.48 -16.11 -1.76
N LEU A 201 2.15 -15.93 -0.49
CA LEU A 201 1.64 -14.67 0.04
C LEU A 201 2.76 -13.61 0.14
N GLU A 202 3.99 -14.03 0.36
CA GLU A 202 5.15 -13.12 0.39
C GLU A 202 5.49 -12.53 -0.98
N PRO A 203 5.53 -13.27 -2.09
CA PRO A 203 5.59 -12.66 -3.42
C PRO A 203 4.39 -11.73 -3.68
N PHE A 204 3.18 -12.13 -3.28
CA PHE A 204 1.94 -11.40 -3.57
C PHE A 204 1.92 -10.00 -2.93
N LYS A 205 2.34 -9.87 -1.66
CA LYS A 205 2.44 -8.56 -0.99
C LYS A 205 3.43 -7.61 -1.70
N PHE A 206 4.53 -8.13 -2.25
CA PHE A 206 5.49 -7.32 -3.01
C PHE A 206 4.93 -6.85 -4.35
N VAL A 207 4.09 -7.66 -5.01
CA VAL A 207 3.37 -7.22 -6.22
C VAL A 207 2.48 -6.01 -5.91
N GLY A 208 1.77 -6.02 -4.79
CA GLY A 208 0.96 -4.88 -4.34
C GLY A 208 1.78 -3.60 -4.17
N ILE A 209 2.89 -3.68 -3.44
CA ILE A 209 3.80 -2.53 -3.22
C ILE A 209 4.40 -2.05 -4.55
N ALA A 210 4.90 -2.97 -5.38
CA ALA A 210 5.49 -2.63 -6.66
C ALA A 210 4.50 -1.90 -7.57
N THR A 211 3.24 -2.33 -7.57
CA THR A 211 2.15 -1.69 -8.34
C THR A 211 1.90 -0.25 -7.86
N ILE A 212 1.92 -0.02 -6.54
CA ILE A 212 1.83 1.33 -5.95
C ILE A 212 3.03 2.19 -6.38
N LEU A 213 4.25 1.67 -6.28
CA LEU A 213 5.47 2.41 -6.64
C LEU A 213 5.51 2.76 -8.13
N VAL A 214 5.01 1.88 -9.00
CA VAL A 214 4.82 2.15 -10.42
C VAL A 214 3.82 3.30 -10.63
N GLY A 215 2.72 3.31 -9.89
CA GLY A 215 1.76 4.44 -9.85
C GLY A 215 2.43 5.76 -9.45
N ILE A 216 3.19 5.76 -8.36
CA ILE A 216 3.94 6.95 -7.89
C ILE A 216 4.91 7.44 -8.97
N SER A 217 5.63 6.52 -9.61
CA SER A 217 6.62 6.85 -10.63
C SER A 217 5.96 7.54 -11.84
N MET A 218 4.76 7.08 -12.24
CA MET A 218 3.95 7.75 -13.26
C MET A 218 3.48 9.14 -12.82
N ALA A 219 3.01 9.28 -11.58
CA ALA A 219 2.57 10.57 -11.05
C ALA A 219 3.70 11.62 -11.06
N VAL A 220 4.89 11.23 -10.58
CA VAL A 220 6.09 12.08 -10.61
C VAL A 220 6.47 12.44 -12.05
N HIS A 221 6.41 11.49 -12.97
CA HIS A 221 6.68 11.75 -14.37
C HIS A 221 5.71 12.77 -14.98
N THR A 222 4.41 12.65 -14.70
CA THR A 222 3.40 13.64 -15.12
C THR A 222 3.71 15.04 -14.56
N ILE A 223 4.12 15.13 -13.30
CA ILE A 223 4.48 16.41 -12.67
C ILE A 223 5.66 17.07 -13.38
N LEU A 224 6.71 16.31 -13.68
CA LEU A 224 7.88 16.84 -14.39
C LEU A 224 7.51 17.39 -15.77
N GLN A 225 6.62 16.72 -16.51
CA GLN A 225 6.15 17.21 -17.81
C GLN A 225 5.42 18.55 -17.68
N VAL A 226 4.52 18.66 -16.71
CA VAL A 226 3.75 19.89 -16.51
C VAL A 226 4.65 21.04 -16.08
N ILE A 227 5.59 20.81 -15.16
CA ILE A 227 6.55 21.84 -14.74
C ILE A 227 7.39 22.32 -15.92
N ARG A 228 7.89 21.40 -16.76
CA ARG A 228 8.67 21.75 -17.97
C ARG A 228 7.86 22.61 -18.93
N PHE A 229 6.61 22.23 -19.20
CA PHE A 229 5.72 22.99 -20.07
C PHE A 229 5.46 24.40 -19.53
N GLN A 230 5.11 24.53 -18.24
CA GLN A 230 4.87 25.83 -17.62
C GLN A 230 6.15 26.69 -17.63
N GLY A 231 7.31 26.09 -17.36
CA GLY A 231 8.60 26.78 -17.41
C GLY A 231 8.97 27.28 -18.82
N GLN A 232 8.68 26.50 -19.87
CA GLN A 232 8.86 26.94 -21.26
C GLN A 232 7.92 28.10 -21.58
N ARG A 233 6.64 27.97 -21.20
CA ARG A 233 5.63 28.99 -21.50
C ARG A 233 5.95 30.33 -20.84
N ILE A 234 6.40 30.33 -19.59
CA ILE A 234 6.82 31.56 -18.90
C ILE A 234 7.99 32.24 -19.62
N ARG A 235 8.96 31.46 -20.15
CA ARG A 235 10.09 32.02 -20.91
C ARG A 235 9.65 32.63 -22.25
N GLU A 236 8.71 31.99 -22.93
CA GLU A 236 8.13 32.54 -24.18
C GLU A 236 7.45 33.88 -23.92
N LEU A 237 6.61 33.94 -22.88
CA LEU A 237 5.92 35.16 -22.47
C LEU A 237 6.90 36.27 -22.09
N ALA A 238 7.95 35.94 -21.32
CA ALA A 238 8.99 36.90 -20.95
C ALA A 238 9.80 37.39 -22.16
N ALA A 239 9.93 36.57 -23.20
CA ALA A 239 10.55 36.93 -24.47
C ALA A 239 9.60 37.69 -25.44
N GLY A 240 8.36 37.97 -25.02
CA GLY A 240 7.35 38.64 -25.84
C GLY A 240 6.78 37.77 -26.97
N ARG A 241 6.95 36.45 -26.90
CA ARG A 241 6.45 35.48 -27.88
C ARG A 241 5.15 34.83 -27.41
#